data_AF-A0A952NXB3-F1
#
_entry.id   AF-A0A952NXB3-F1
#
_cell.length_a   1.000
_cell.length_b   1.000
_cell.length_c   1.000
_cell.angle_alpha   90.00
_cell.angle_beta   90.00
_cell.angle_gamma   90.00
#
_symmetry.space_group_name_H-M   'P 1'
#
loop_
_entity.id
_entity.type
_entity.pdbx_description
1 polymer ?
#
loop_
_entity_poly.entity_id
_entity_poly.type
_entity_poly.pdbx_seq_one_letter_code
_entity_poly.pdbx_strand_id
1 'polypeptide(L)' 'MAQQLPKSEIKARNADEAAREMLPFAIYAAIPIIVTIIVAFSLGSTT' A
#
# COMPACT_ATOMS: atom_id res chain seq x y z
N MET A 1 14.33 29.74 -17.76
CA MET A 1 14.53 28.28 -17.90
C MET A 1 13.63 27.63 -16.85
N ALA A 2 12.72 26.73 -17.24
CA ALA A 2 11.85 26.05 -16.27
C ALA A 2 12.69 25.04 -15.48
N GLN A 3 12.75 25.19 -14.15
CA GLN A 3 13.41 24.25 -13.26
C GLN A 3 12.67 22.91 -13.36
N GLN A 4 13.32 21.87 -13.87
CA GLN A 4 12.74 20.54 -13.94
C GLN A 4 12.76 19.94 -12.53
N LEU A 5 11.58 19.62 -11.99
CA LEU A 5 11.44 19.00 -10.67
C LEU A 5 12.14 17.62 -10.64
N PRO A 6 12.71 17.21 -9.49
CA PRO A 6 13.28 15.88 -9.35
C PRO A 6 12.19 14.82 -9.53
N LYS A 7 12.55 13.65 -10.10
CA LYS A 7 11.59 12.59 -10.45
C LYS A 7 10.73 12.10 -9.27
N SER A 8 11.23 12.24 -8.04
CA SER A 8 10.54 11.92 -6.80
C SER A 8 9.40 12.88 -6.45
N GLU A 9 9.40 14.10 -6.99
CA GLU A 9 8.37 15.13 -6.77
C GLU A 9 7.36 15.17 -7.92
N ILE A 10 7.56 14.36 -8.97
CA ILE A 10 6.62 14.24 -10.08
C ILE A 10 5.51 13.28 -9.63
N LYS A 11 4.33 13.85 -9.37
CA LYS A 11 3.12 13.10 -9.04
C LYS A 11 2.69 12.20 -10.21
N ALA A 12 2.17 11.01 -9.90
CA ALA A 12 1.56 10.11 -10.87
C ALA A 12 0.64 10.84 -11.86
N ARG A 13 0.79 10.54 -13.15
CA ARG A 13 0.07 11.23 -14.25
C ARG A 13 -1.15 10.44 -14.73
N ASN A 14 -1.27 9.18 -14.33
CA ASN A 14 -2.37 8.28 -14.66
C ASN A 14 -2.64 7.30 -13.49
N ALA A 15 -3.74 6.55 -13.61
CA ALA A 15 -4.18 5.63 -12.57
C ALA A 15 -3.20 4.48 -12.32
N ASP A 16 -2.52 3.98 -13.37
CA ASP A 16 -1.56 2.88 -13.26
C ASP A 16 -0.29 3.28 -12.49
N GLU A 17 0.22 4.48 -12.74
CA GLU A 17 1.33 5.07 -11.98
C GLU A 17 0.93 5.32 -10.53
N ALA A 18 -0.27 5.84 -10.29
CA ALA A 18 -0.77 6.06 -8.94
C ALA A 18 -0.90 4.74 -8.16
N ALA A 19 -1.41 3.68 -8.80
CA ALA A 19 -1.51 2.36 -8.18
C ALA A 19 -0.13 1.78 -7.83
N ARG A 20 0.87 1.96 -8.71
CA ARG A 20 2.25 1.53 -8.46
C ARG A 20 2.90 2.32 -7.32
N GLU A 21 2.70 3.63 -7.27
CA GLU A 21 3.20 4.49 -6.18
C GLU A 21 2.55 4.14 -4.84
N MET A 22 1.26 3.78 -4.85
CA MET A 22 0.49 3.43 -3.64
C MET A 22 0.71 1.99 -3.17
N LEU A 23 1.22 1.10 -4.02
CA LEU A 23 1.39 -0.32 -3.72
C LEU A 23 2.16 -0.60 -2.41
N PRO A 24 3.30 0.07 -2.12
CA PRO A 24 4.02 -0.15 -0.85
C PRO A 24 3.19 0.22 0.38
N PHE A 25 2.43 1.31 0.30
CA PHE A 25 1.54 1.75 1.37
C PHE A 25 0.38 0.77 1.56
N ALA A 26 -0.22 0.31 0.45
CA ALA A 26 -1.30 -0.67 0.48
C ALA A 26 -0.85 -1.99 1.13
N ILE A 27 0.35 -2.48 0.80
CA ILE A 27 0.94 -3.68 1.42
C ILE A 27 1.15 -3.46 2.92
N TYR A 28 1.74 -2.32 3.31
CA TYR A 28 1.96 -1.99 4.72
C TYR A 28 0.64 -1.96 5.52
N ALA A 29 -0.42 -1.39 4.96
CA ALA A 29 -1.74 -1.35 5.59
C ALA A 29 -2.46 -2.71 5.60
N ALA A 30 -2.26 -3.55 4.57
CA ALA A 30 -2.94 -4.84 4.44
C ALA A 30 -2.37 -5.91 5.39
N ILE A 31 -1.07 -5.90 5.67
CA ILE A 31 -0.41 -6.92 6.52
C ILE A 31 -1.06 -7.03 7.92
N PRO A 32 -1.27 -5.94 8.70
CA PRO A 32 -1.92 -6.02 10.00
C PRO A 32 -3.33 -6.62 9.95
N ILE A 33 -4.10 -6.29 8.90
CA ILE A 33 -5.45 -6.80 8.70
C ILE A 33 -5.41 -8.31 8.47
N ILE A 34 -4.54 -8.76 7.56
CA ILE A 34 -4.36 -10.19 7.26
C ILE A 34 -3.94 -10.95 8.51
N VAL A 35 -2.98 -10.43 9.28
CA VAL A 35 -2.53 -11.05 10.55
C VAL A 35 -3.69 -11.15 11.54
N THR A 36 -4.47 -10.09 11.70
CA THR A 36 -5.63 -10.08 12.60
C THR A 36 -6.65 -11.14 12.21
N ILE A 37 -6.94 -11.27 10.91
CA ILE A 37 -7.86 -12.27 10.38
C ILE A 37 -7.33 -13.69 10.65
N ILE A 38 -6.05 -13.95 10.36
CA ILE A 38 -5.42 -15.25 10.61
C ILE A 38 -5.53 -15.62 12.10
N VAL A 39 -5.18 -14.70 12.99
CA VAL A 39 -5.27 -14.91 14.45
C VAL A 39 -6.70 -15.18 14.87
N ALA A 40 -7.68 -14.42 14.37
CA ALA A 40 -9.09 -14.62 14.68
C ALA A 40 -9.59 -16.00 14.24
N PHE A 41 -9.20 -16.47 13.05
CA PHE A 41 -9.55 -17.82 12.59
C PHE A 41 -8.85 -18.90 13.41
N SER A 42 -7.55 -18.78 13.67
CA SER A 42 -6.78 -19.78 14.43
C SER A 42 -7.23 -19.89 15.88
N LEU A 43 -7.50 -18.77 16.55
CA LEU A 43 -7.91 -18.77 17.97
C LEU A 43 -9.43 -18.93 18.14
N GLY A 44 -10.23 -18.30 17.28
CA GLY A 44 -11.68 -18.36 17.34
C GLY A 44 -12.28 -19.71 16.94
N SER A 45 -11.59 -20.51 16.12
CA SER A 45 -12.02 -21.88 15.79
C SER A 45 -11.67 -22.93 16.87
N THR A 46 -10.90 -22.56 17.89
CA THR A 46 -10.47 -23.48 18.97
C THR A 46 -11.37 -23.38 20.22
N THR A 47 -12.52 -22.70 20.13
CA THR A 47 -13.54 -22.60 21.21
C THR A 47 -14.85 -23.18 20.73
#